data_AF-A0A538RQP4-F1
#
_entry.id   AF-A0A538RQP4-F1
#
_cell.length_a   1.000
_cell.length_b   1.000
_cell.length_c   1.000
_cell.angle_alpha   90.00
_cell.angle_beta   90.00
_cell.angle_gamma   90.00
#
_symmetry.space_group_name_H-M   'P 1'
#
loop_
_entity.id
_entity.type
_entity.pdbx_description
1 polymer ?
#
loop_
_entity_poly.entity_id
_entity_poly.type
_entity_poly.pdbx_seq_one_letter_code
_entity_poly.pdbx_strand_id
1 'polypeptide(L)'
;GEHMAERIKFEIGSAYPFEERKTMMIKGRDLISGIPRTLVVDDAEIREALQEPIGTIVNAIKVALENTPPELAGDIIDRGVVLTGGGSLLKGMDTRFREETNLPIITVDDPLTSVVLGVGKILDELDLLAKVSVMSQANTYR
;
A
#
# COMPACT_ATOMS: atom_id res chain seq x y z
N GLY A 1 -18.54 3.55 -10.74
CA GLY A 1 -18.16 3.94 -9.37
C GLY A 1 -16.65 3.94 -9.22
N GLU A 2 -16.01 2.82 -9.55
CA GLU A 2 -14.58 2.56 -9.34
C GLU A 2 -13.65 3.67 -9.85
N HIS A 3 -13.81 4.15 -11.09
CA HIS A 3 -12.98 5.25 -11.59
C HIS A 3 -13.06 6.53 -10.75
N MET A 4 -14.24 6.86 -10.20
CA MET A 4 -14.41 8.03 -9.34
C MET A 4 -13.75 7.78 -7.97
N ALA A 5 -13.93 6.58 -7.41
CA ALA A 5 -13.29 6.20 -6.14
C ALA A 5 -11.76 6.24 -6.24
N GLU A 6 -11.20 5.70 -7.33
CA GLU A 6 -9.76 5.73 -7.56
C GLU A 6 -9.23 7.16 -7.71
N ARG A 7 -9.97 8.01 -8.42
CA ARG A 7 -9.62 9.42 -8.58
C ARG A 7 -9.67 10.18 -7.25
N ILE A 8 -10.68 9.93 -6.41
CA ILE A 8 -10.76 10.47 -5.05
C ILE A 8 -9.54 10.04 -4.23
N LYS A 9 -9.17 8.76 -4.28
CA LYS A 9 -8.00 8.21 -3.59
C LYS A 9 -6.71 8.91 -4.01
N PHE A 10 -6.53 9.19 -5.30
CA PHE A 10 -5.36 9.89 -5.80
C PHE A 10 -5.34 11.39 -5.46
N GLU A 11 -6.47 12.08 -5.54
CA GLU A 11 -6.52 13.54 -5.38
C GLU A 11 -6.54 13.97 -3.90
N ILE A 12 -7.35 13.31 -3.08
CA ILE A 12 -7.60 13.72 -1.68
C ILE A 12 -7.50 12.55 -0.67
N GLY A 13 -7.14 11.34 -1.11
CA GLY A 13 -6.90 10.21 -0.22
C GLY A 13 -5.62 10.35 0.59
N SER A 14 -5.68 9.99 1.86
CA SER A 14 -4.53 10.03 2.77
C SER A 14 -4.63 9.00 3.89
N ALA A 15 -3.49 8.52 4.36
CA ALA A 15 -3.34 7.72 5.58
C ALA A 15 -3.02 8.58 6.82
N TYR A 16 -2.61 9.84 6.60
CA TYR A 16 -2.28 10.82 7.63
C TYR A 16 -2.85 12.20 7.27
N PRO A 17 -3.22 13.05 8.24
CA PRO A 17 -3.70 14.40 7.95
C PRO A 17 -2.79 15.19 7.02
N PHE A 18 -3.38 15.89 6.05
CA PHE A 18 -2.68 16.90 5.27
C PHE A 18 -2.42 18.15 6.12
N GLU A 19 -1.40 18.94 5.76
CA GLU A 19 -1.16 20.25 6.36
C GLU A 19 -2.32 21.22 6.07
N GLU A 20 -2.86 21.16 4.85
CA GLU A 20 -4.01 21.95 4.42
C GLU A 20 -5.18 21.03 4.06
N ARG A 21 -6.39 21.43 4.47
CA ARG A 21 -7.62 20.72 4.15
C ARG A 21 -7.85 20.68 2.65
N LYS A 22 -8.14 19.50 2.10
CA LYS A 22 -8.49 19.30 0.70
C LYS A 22 -9.95 18.89 0.54
N THR A 23 -10.55 19.29 -0.57
CA THR A 23 -11.92 18.94 -0.93
C THR A 23 -12.01 18.59 -2.40
N MET A 24 -12.94 17.70 -2.76
CA MET A 24 -13.20 17.31 -4.14
C MET A 24 -14.70 17.25 -4.39
N MET A 25 -15.11 17.68 -5.59
CA MET A 25 -16.49 17.54 -6.05
C MET A 25 -16.67 16.17 -6.71
N ILE A 26 -17.62 15.39 -6.20
CA ILE A 26 -17.93 14.05 -6.69
C ILE A 26 -19.33 14.01 -7.30
N LYS A 27 -19.47 13.28 -8.41
CA LYS A 27 -20.75 13.03 -9.08
C LYS A 27 -21.12 11.56 -8.93
N GLY A 28 -22.33 11.31 -8.46
CA GLY A 28 -22.85 9.98 -8.21
C GLY A 28 -24.33 9.87 -8.48
N ARG A 29 -24.91 8.72 -8.16
CA ARG A 29 -26.34 8.45 -8.25
C ARG A 29 -26.92 8.48 -6.85
N ASP A 30 -27.93 9.30 -6.63
CA ASP A 30 -28.72 9.25 -5.41
C ASP A 30 -29.52 7.94 -5.37
N LEU A 31 -29.34 7.13 -4.33
CA LEU A 31 -29.92 5.78 -4.27
C LEU A 31 -31.43 5.78 -4.02
N ILE A 32 -32.00 6.88 -3.48
CA ILE A 32 -33.42 6.99 -3.17
C ILE A 32 -34.18 7.47 -4.41
N SER A 33 -33.75 8.59 -4.99
CA SER A 33 -34.40 9.22 -6.13
C SER A 33 -33.96 8.63 -7.48
N GLY A 34 -32.79 7.98 -7.53
CA GLY A 34 -32.21 7.44 -8.75
C GLY A 34 -31.55 8.48 -9.67
N ILE A 35 -31.57 9.76 -9.30
CA ILE A 35 -31.13 10.89 -10.12
C ILE A 35 -29.64 11.20 -9.86
N PRO A 36 -28.88 11.69 -10.86
CA PRO A 36 -27.51 12.17 -10.64
C PRO A 36 -27.45 13.30 -9.61
N ARG A 37 -26.54 13.17 -8.64
CA ARG A 37 -26.29 14.17 -7.60
C ARG A 37 -24.80 14.47 -7.52
N THR A 38 -24.50 15.72 -7.17
CA THR A 38 -23.13 16.19 -6.93
C THR A 38 -22.97 16.54 -5.46
N LEU A 39 -21.85 16.12 -4.87
CA LEU A 39 -21.51 16.36 -3.46
C LEU A 39 -20.07 16.88 -3.39
N VAL A 40 -19.75 17.64 -2.35
CA VAL A 40 -18.36 17.99 -2.02
C VAL A 40 -17.97 17.13 -0.82
N VAL A 41 -16.85 16.42 -0.95
CA VAL A 41 -16.25 15.61 0.11
C VAL A 41 -14.89 16.18 0.48
N ASP A 42 -14.48 16.01 1.74
CA ASP A 42 -13.17 16.44 2.23
C ASP A 42 -12.20 15.28 2.49
N ASP A 43 -10.92 15.60 2.69
CA ASP A 43 -9.88 14.59 2.95
C ASP A 43 -10.09 13.80 4.25
N ALA A 44 -10.80 14.36 5.23
CA ALA A 44 -11.01 13.72 6.52
C ALA A 44 -12.04 12.60 6.39
N GLU A 45 -13.14 12.85 5.66
CA GLU A 45 -14.13 11.83 5.30
C GLU A 45 -13.50 10.68 4.52
N ILE A 46 -12.62 10.98 3.55
CA ILE A 46 -11.92 9.95 2.77
C ILE A 46 -10.92 9.18 3.65
N ARG A 47 -10.17 9.86 4.51
CA ARG A 47 -9.24 9.22 5.45
C ARG A 47 -9.97 8.33 6.45
N GLU A 48 -11.17 8.71 6.90
CA GLU A 48 -12.04 7.88 7.73
C GLU A 48 -12.44 6.61 6.99
N ALA A 49 -12.91 6.72 5.75
CA ALA A 49 -13.28 5.58 4.91
C ALA A 49 -12.10 4.62 4.64
N LEU A 50 -10.86 5.12 4.68
CA LEU A 50 -9.64 4.34 4.47
C LEU A 50 -9.06 3.74 5.77
N GLN A 51 -9.60 4.03 6.96
CA GLN A 51 -9.03 3.56 8.22
C GLN A 51 -8.94 2.03 8.31
N GLU A 52 -10.03 1.32 7.98
CA GLU A 52 -10.10 -0.14 8.06
C GLU A 52 -9.10 -0.85 7.12
N PRO A 53 -9.05 -0.56 5.80
CA PRO A 53 -8.10 -1.22 4.92
C PRO A 53 -6.64 -0.89 5.27
N ILE A 54 -6.35 0.35 5.68
CA ILE A 54 -5.00 0.74 6.12
C ILE A 54 -4.63 0.00 7.42
N GLY A 55 -5.57 -0.09 8.37
CA GLY A 55 -5.40 -0.82 9.62
C GLY A 55 -5.10 -2.31 9.39
N THR A 56 -5.71 -2.90 8.36
CA THR A 56 -5.42 -4.28 7.95
C THR A 56 -3.97 -4.44 7.48
N ILE A 57 -3.44 -3.47 6.73
CA ILE A 57 -2.03 -3.47 6.29
C ILE A 57 -1.09 -3.30 7.48
N VAL A 58 -1.40 -2.37 8.40
CA VAL A 58 -0.64 -2.19 9.65
C VAL A 58 -0.59 -3.48 10.46
N ASN A 59 -1.73 -4.16 10.61
CA ASN A 59 -1.79 -5.42 11.34
C ASN A 59 -0.98 -6.51 10.65
N ALA A 60 -1.02 -6.58 9.31
CA ALA A 60 -0.21 -7.52 8.55
C ALA A 60 1.31 -7.30 8.79
N ILE A 61 1.76 -6.05 8.88
CA ILE A 61 3.15 -5.71 9.22
C ILE A 61 3.48 -6.22 10.63
N LYS A 62 2.64 -5.94 11.63
CA LYS A 62 2.85 -6.38 13.02
C LYS A 62 2.93 -7.91 13.12
N VAL A 63 1.98 -8.61 12.50
CA VAL A 63 1.96 -10.08 12.45
C VAL A 63 3.20 -10.64 11.74
N ALA A 64 3.67 -10.01 10.67
CA ALA A 64 4.89 -10.45 9.99
C ALA A 64 6.12 -10.35 10.92
N LEU A 65 6.22 -9.28 11.71
CA LEU A 65 7.30 -9.11 12.69
C LEU A 65 7.22 -10.13 13.82
N GLU A 66 6.03 -10.40 14.35
CA GLU A 66 5.82 -11.40 15.41
C GLU A 66 6.22 -12.81 14.98
N ASN A 67 6.05 -13.13 13.69
CA ASN A 67 6.42 -14.42 13.12
C ASN A 67 7.87 -14.46 12.59
N THR A 68 8.61 -13.36 12.69
CA THR A 68 10.00 -13.30 12.23
C THR A 68 10.94 -13.84 13.33
N PRO A 69 11.88 -14.76 13.01
CA PRO A 69 12.85 -15.23 13.98
C PRO A 69 13.62 -14.08 14.65
N PRO A 70 13.94 -14.16 15.96
CA PRO A 70 14.59 -13.07 16.69
C PRO A 70 15.89 -12.58 16.05
N GLU A 71 16.66 -13.49 15.45
CA GLU A 71 17.91 -13.18 14.75
C GLU A 71 17.73 -12.27 13.53
N LEU A 72 16.53 -12.23 12.92
CA LEU A 72 16.20 -11.37 11.78
C LEU A 72 15.34 -10.16 12.21
N ALA A 73 14.57 -10.30 13.29
CA ALA A 73 13.72 -9.22 13.80
C ALA A 73 14.55 -8.00 14.23
N GLY A 74 15.72 -8.21 14.85
CA GLY A 74 16.65 -7.14 15.20
C GLY A 74 17.09 -6.31 13.99
N ASP A 75 17.44 -6.98 12.88
CA ASP A 75 17.82 -6.31 11.63
C ASP A 75 16.67 -5.47 11.04
N ILE A 76 15.41 -5.93 11.16
CA ILE A 76 14.25 -5.17 10.69
C ILE A 76 13.98 -3.96 11.59
N ILE A 77 14.20 -4.07 12.91
CA ILE A 77 14.07 -2.93 13.83
C ILE A 77 15.09 -1.84 13.48
N ASP A 78 16.32 -2.22 13.16
CA ASP A 78 17.39 -1.29 12.84
C ASP A 78 17.29 -0.70 11.42
N ARG A 79 16.99 -1.53 10.43
CA ARG A 79 16.98 -1.12 9.01
C ARG A 79 15.60 -0.67 8.52
N GLY A 80 14.54 -1.14 9.17
CA GLY A 80 13.16 -0.81 8.81
C GLY A 80 12.56 -1.64 7.69
N VAL A 81 11.40 -1.17 7.22
CA VAL A 81 10.57 -1.79 6.18
C VAL A 81 10.55 -0.88 4.95
N VAL A 82 10.75 -1.47 3.78
CA VAL A 82 10.66 -0.78 2.50
C VAL A 82 9.24 -0.88 1.94
N LEU A 83 8.61 0.26 1.68
CA LEU A 83 7.32 0.36 1.01
C LEU A 83 7.49 0.51 -0.50
N THR A 84 6.76 -0.33 -1.24
CA THR A 84 6.74 -0.35 -2.71
C THR A 84 5.34 -0.69 -3.23
N GLY A 85 5.14 -0.66 -4.55
CA GLY A 85 3.86 -0.88 -5.22
C GLY A 85 2.98 0.38 -5.26
N GLY A 86 1.98 0.41 -6.15
CA GLY A 86 1.14 1.61 -6.34
C GLY A 86 0.35 2.05 -5.12
N GLY A 87 -0.01 1.12 -4.23
CA GLY A 87 -0.67 1.44 -2.96
C GLY A 87 0.21 2.29 -2.04
N SER A 88 1.54 2.20 -2.17
CA SER A 88 2.47 2.99 -1.36
C SER A 88 2.48 4.49 -1.65
N LEU A 89 1.85 4.90 -2.75
CA LEU A 89 1.74 6.30 -3.14
C LEU A 89 0.67 7.08 -2.34
N LEU A 90 -0.13 6.39 -1.51
CA LEU A 90 -1.10 7.04 -0.65
C LEU A 90 -0.40 7.97 0.34
N LYS A 91 -0.87 9.21 0.44
CA LYS A 91 -0.18 10.27 1.20
C LYS A 91 -0.16 9.96 2.70
N GLY A 92 1.02 10.07 3.31
CA GLY A 92 1.23 9.86 4.74
C GLY A 92 1.23 8.40 5.18
N MET A 93 1.31 7.44 4.24
CA MET A 93 1.31 6.01 4.58
C MET A 93 2.57 5.61 5.36
N ASP A 94 3.73 6.19 5.00
CA ASP A 94 4.98 5.99 5.71
C ASP A 94 4.92 6.54 7.15
N THR A 95 4.37 7.75 7.33
CA THR A 95 4.16 8.36 8.65
C THR A 95 3.23 7.49 9.50
N ARG A 96 2.08 7.12 8.95
CA ARG A 96 1.11 6.29 9.68
C ARG A 96 1.71 4.95 10.10
N PHE A 97 2.45 4.29 9.22
CA PHE A 97 3.05 3.00 9.54
C PHE A 97 4.18 3.14 10.55
N ARG A 98 4.99 4.19 10.45
CA ARG A 98 6.07 4.47 11.40
C ARG A 98 5.52 4.66 12.82
N GLU A 99 4.46 5.44 12.98
CA GLU A 99 3.80 5.66 14.28
C GLU A 99 3.17 4.37 14.84
N GLU A 100 2.52 3.59 13.99
CA GLU A 100 1.79 2.39 14.41
C GLU A 100 2.69 1.19 14.72
N THR A 101 3.84 1.09 14.05
CA THR A 101 4.74 -0.07 14.14
C THR A 101 6.02 0.22 14.90
N ASN A 102 6.35 1.49 15.15
CA ASN A 102 7.64 1.94 15.69
C ASN A 102 8.86 1.48 14.87
N LEU A 103 8.67 1.20 13.58
CA LEU A 103 9.75 0.84 12.66
C LEU A 103 10.12 1.99 11.74
N PRO A 104 11.39 2.10 11.31
CA PRO A 104 11.74 2.93 10.18
C PRO A 104 10.96 2.46 8.94
N ILE A 105 10.28 3.38 8.28
CA ILE A 105 9.57 3.12 7.02
C ILE A 105 10.26 3.89 5.91
N ILE A 106 10.68 3.17 4.88
CA ILE A 106 11.46 3.69 3.75
C ILE A 106 10.59 3.61 2.49
N THR A 107 10.39 4.74 1.82
CA THR A 107 9.74 4.77 0.51
C THR A 107 10.77 4.66 -0.60
N VAL A 108 10.38 4.05 -1.72
CA VAL A 108 11.22 3.96 -2.93
C VAL A 108 10.83 5.02 -3.95
N ASP A 109 11.78 5.41 -4.81
CA ASP A 109 11.57 6.45 -5.81
C ASP A 109 10.56 6.06 -6.90
N ASP A 110 10.59 4.80 -7.36
CA ASP A 110 9.67 4.28 -8.37
C ASP A 110 8.96 3.00 -7.90
N PRO A 111 7.97 3.13 -7.01
CA PRO A 111 7.27 1.98 -6.44
C PRO A 111 6.40 1.25 -7.47
N LEU A 112 6.06 1.89 -8.60
CA LEU A 112 5.22 1.29 -9.64
C LEU A 112 6.00 0.29 -10.50
N THR A 113 7.29 0.53 -10.71
CA THR A 113 8.13 -0.34 -11.55
C THR A 113 9.02 -1.30 -10.77
N SER A 114 9.13 -1.17 -9.44
CA SER A 114 9.97 -2.03 -8.59
C SER A 114 9.89 -3.52 -8.90
N VAL A 115 8.67 -4.04 -9.15
CA VAL A 115 8.46 -5.47 -9.46
C VAL A 115 9.09 -5.84 -10.81
N VAL A 116 8.77 -5.09 -11.87
CA VAL A 116 9.28 -5.40 -13.22
C VAL A 116 10.78 -5.16 -13.31
N LEU A 117 11.32 -4.17 -12.59
CA LEU A 117 12.76 -3.95 -12.49
C LEU A 117 13.47 -5.10 -11.77
N GLY A 118 12.89 -5.65 -10.70
CA GLY A 118 13.41 -6.84 -10.03
C GLY A 118 13.44 -8.06 -10.95
N VAL A 119 12.38 -8.25 -11.74
CA VAL A 119 12.30 -9.30 -12.77
C VAL A 119 13.32 -9.07 -13.89
N GLY A 120 13.58 -7.83 -14.28
CA GLY A 120 14.64 -7.53 -15.25
C GLY A 120 16.03 -7.89 -14.70
N LYS A 121 16.33 -7.44 -13.47
CA LYS A 121 17.63 -7.65 -12.82
C LYS A 121 18.00 -9.12 -12.66
N ILE A 122 17.04 -9.99 -12.30
CA ILE A 122 17.34 -11.41 -12.11
C ILE A 122 17.75 -12.12 -13.41
N LEU A 123 17.41 -11.58 -14.59
CA LEU A 123 17.85 -12.14 -15.87
C LEU A 123 19.37 -11.99 -16.07
N ASP A 124 19.99 -11.01 -15.41
CA ASP A 124 21.44 -10.83 -15.39
C ASP A 124 22.13 -11.72 -14.34
N GLU A 125 21.37 -12.35 -13.43
CA GLU A 125 21.85 -13.22 -12.36
C GLU A 125 21.38 -14.68 -12.57
N LEU A 126 21.95 -15.36 -13.58
CA LEU A 126 21.52 -16.71 -13.98
C LEU A 126 21.53 -17.75 -12.84
N ASP A 127 22.46 -17.65 -11.90
CA ASP A 127 22.52 -18.54 -10.73
C ASP A 127 21.33 -18.31 -9.78
N LEU A 128 20.94 -17.06 -9.56
CA LEU A 128 19.78 -16.71 -8.75
C LEU A 128 18.50 -17.10 -9.49
N LEU A 129 18.43 -16.83 -10.79
CA LEU A 129 17.33 -17.26 -11.66
C LEU A 129 17.14 -18.77 -11.61
N ALA A 130 18.22 -19.56 -11.70
CA ALA A 130 18.17 -21.02 -11.59
C ALA A 130 17.59 -21.48 -10.24
N LYS A 131 17.94 -20.81 -9.13
CA LYS A 131 17.41 -21.14 -7.79
C LYS A 131 15.91 -20.87 -7.67
N VAL A 132 15.39 -19.80 -8.27
CA VAL A 132 13.97 -19.43 -8.15
C VAL A 132 13.07 -20.02 -9.23
N SER A 133 13.64 -20.44 -10.38
CA SER A 133 12.88 -20.94 -11.54
C SER A 133 12.28 -22.34 -11.37
N VAL A 134 12.44 -22.97 -10.20
CA VAL A 134 11.97 -24.35 -9.93
C VAL A 134 11.02 -24.42 -8.73
N MET A 135 9.88 -23.73 -8.82
CA MET A 135 8.72 -24.00 -7.93
C MET A 135 7.40 -24.27 -8.67
N SER A 136 7.35 -24.15 -9.99
CA SER A 136 6.11 -24.33 -10.76
C SER A 136 5.79 -25.77 -11.18
N GLN A 137 6.68 -26.75 -11.00
CA GLN A 137 6.46 -28.14 -11.45
C GLN A 137 6.21 -29.18 -10.34
N ALA A 138 6.26 -28.79 -9.06
CA ALA A 138 6.16 -29.76 -7.95
C ALA A 138 4.74 -29.99 -7.41
N ASN A 139 3.71 -29.31 -7.92
CA ASN A 139 2.34 -29.36 -7.36
C ASN A 139 1.26 -29.96 -8.29
N THR A 140 1.64 -30.61 -9.39
CA THR A 140 0.68 -31.29 -10.30
C THR A 140 0.62 -32.81 -10.09
N TYR A 141 1.41 -33.38 -9.18
CA TYR A 141 1.37 -34.80 -8.84
C TYR A 141 1.45 -35.02 -7.32
N ARG A 142 0.40 -34.65 -6.60
CA ARG A 142 0.00 -35.29 -5.34
C ARG A 142 -1.50 -35.37 -5.25
#